data_AF-A0A965KF57-F1
#
_entry.id   AF-A0A965KF57-F1
#
_cell.length_a   1.000
_cell.length_b   1.000
_cell.length_c   1.000
_cell.angle_alpha   90.00
_cell.angle_beta   90.00
_cell.angle_gamma   90.00
#
_symmetry.space_group_name_H-M   'P 1'
#
loop_
_entity.id
_entity.type
_entity.pdbx_description
1 polymer ?
#
loop_
_entity_poly.entity_id
_entity_poly.type
_entity_poly.pdbx_seq_one_letter_code
_entity_poly.pdbx_strand_id
1 'polypeptide(L)'
;MSQPLKFVIAGLLLLSAVLAYVLTRPQSQPTWDGTALLARAEHALEGLPAKEAAEIRALLISTGPGRYDDRASAWFKTSLKEDLKPVTDYALASLRAMAEGGDPEAMYFLYFLLTQRIATGVEGFQWLDKAAKRGYPHAVFDVTKRQLKGQPEKLRAAMEVFATQDNDAGFQALHWFAYGYEKGEDGLPQDATKATDYRNRAKALGDKLRAAATAK
;
A
#
# COMPACT_ATOMS: atom_id res chain seq x y z
N MET A 1 29.96 -6.96 -51.96
CA MET A 1 29.79 -5.65 -51.27
C MET A 1 28.58 -5.72 -50.34
N SER A 2 28.86 -5.77 -49.02
CA SER A 2 28.14 -5.07 -47.93
C SER A 2 26.61 -5.12 -47.78
N GLN A 3 25.99 -6.31 -47.68
CA GLN A 3 24.66 -6.43 -47.04
C GLN A 3 24.67 -6.53 -45.49
N PRO A 4 25.61 -7.19 -44.80
CA PRO A 4 25.52 -7.34 -43.34
C PRO A 4 25.78 -6.04 -42.57
N LEU A 5 26.55 -5.10 -43.16
CA LEU A 5 26.88 -3.83 -42.53
C LEU A 5 25.67 -2.89 -42.40
N LYS A 6 24.70 -2.96 -43.32
CA LYS A 6 23.50 -2.11 -43.29
C LYS A 6 22.55 -2.47 -42.15
N PHE A 7 22.43 -3.76 -41.82
CA PHE A 7 21.59 -4.23 -40.71
C PHE A 7 22.20 -3.90 -39.34
N VAL A 8 23.53 -3.96 -39.21
CA VAL A 8 24.24 -3.57 -37.98
C VAL A 8 24.11 -2.07 -37.73
N ILE A 9 24.24 -1.24 -38.77
CA ILE A 9 24.07 0.23 -38.65
C ILE A 9 22.62 0.59 -38.32
N ALA A 10 21.63 -0.06 -38.94
CA ALA A 10 20.22 0.16 -38.63
C ALA A 10 19.85 -0.22 -37.18
N GLY A 11 20.41 -1.34 -36.67
CA GLY A 11 20.23 -1.76 -35.28
C GLY A 11 20.85 -0.78 -34.28
N LEU A 12 22.05 -0.27 -34.56
CA LEU A 12 22.72 0.74 -33.73
C LEU A 12 21.97 2.08 -33.73
N LEU A 13 21.41 2.50 -34.87
CA LEU A 13 20.61 3.72 -34.95
C LEU A 13 19.30 3.61 -34.15
N LEU A 14 18.63 2.46 -34.19
CA LEU A 14 17.42 2.21 -33.38
C LEU A 14 17.72 2.19 -31.88
N LEU A 15 18.83 1.57 -31.46
CA LEU A 15 19.30 1.61 -30.07
C LEU A 15 19.64 3.03 -29.61
N SER A 16 20.27 3.82 -30.48
CA SER A 16 20.61 5.21 -30.18
C SER A 16 19.37 6.12 -30.07
N ALA A 17 18.34 5.88 -30.91
CA ALA A 17 17.08 6.61 -30.87
C ALA A 17 16.24 6.26 -29.62
N VAL A 18 16.20 4.99 -29.21
CA VAL A 18 15.53 4.56 -27.97
C VAL A 18 16.24 5.13 -26.75
N LEU A 19 17.57 5.10 -26.72
CA LEU A 19 18.36 5.66 -25.64
C LEU A 19 18.19 7.19 -25.55
N ALA A 20 18.23 7.89 -26.69
CA ALA A 20 17.94 9.32 -26.75
C ALA A 20 16.52 9.62 -26.25
N TYR A 21 15.51 8.87 -26.69
CA TYR A 21 14.12 9.04 -26.23
C TYR A 21 13.97 8.82 -24.72
N VAL A 22 14.63 7.82 -24.14
CA VAL A 22 14.62 7.58 -22.68
C VAL A 22 15.31 8.70 -21.92
N LEU A 23 16.37 9.29 -22.49
CA LEU A 23 17.13 10.38 -21.88
C LEU A 23 16.47 11.76 -22.05
N THR A 24 15.70 11.97 -23.12
CA THR A 24 15.08 13.26 -23.44
C THR A 24 13.58 13.32 -23.15
N ARG A 25 12.94 12.19 -22.81
CA ARG A 25 11.53 12.23 -22.43
C ARG A 25 11.36 13.12 -21.19
N PRO A 26 10.37 14.03 -21.17
CA PRO A 26 10.00 14.72 -19.95
C PRO A 26 9.71 13.65 -18.88
N GLN A 27 10.51 13.61 -17.81
CA GLN A 27 10.26 12.71 -16.68
C GLN A 27 9.07 13.16 -15.83
N SER A 28 8.50 14.35 -16.10
CA SER A 28 7.30 14.81 -15.44
C SER A 28 6.09 14.07 -16.02
N GLN A 29 5.66 13.01 -15.34
CA GLN A 29 4.25 12.64 -15.39
C GLN A 29 3.42 13.91 -15.10
N PRO A 30 2.33 14.16 -15.84
CA PRO A 30 1.47 15.30 -15.55
C PRO A 30 1.06 15.24 -14.07
N THR A 31 1.23 16.35 -13.36
CA THR A 31 0.78 16.49 -11.97
C THR A 31 -0.71 16.16 -11.92
N TRP A 32 -1.08 15.16 -11.12
CA TRP A 32 -2.48 14.76 -10.96
C TRP A 32 -3.29 15.94 -10.41
N ASP A 33 -4.28 16.39 -11.18
CA ASP A 33 -5.14 17.52 -10.83
C ASP A 33 -6.29 17.07 -9.89
N GLY A 34 -6.94 15.94 -10.17
CA GLY A 34 -7.97 15.36 -9.29
C GLY A 34 -9.26 16.19 -9.10
N THR A 35 -9.26 17.49 -9.43
CA THR A 35 -10.33 18.45 -9.18
C THR A 35 -11.68 18.00 -9.69
N ALA A 36 -11.72 17.49 -10.94
CA ALA A 36 -12.97 17.02 -11.54
C ALA A 36 -13.55 15.78 -10.85
N LEU A 37 -12.70 14.87 -10.35
CA LEU A 37 -13.14 13.70 -9.60
C LEU A 37 -13.61 14.10 -8.19
N LEU A 38 -12.91 15.03 -7.54
CA LEU A 38 -13.31 15.55 -6.25
C LEU A 38 -14.68 16.24 -6.33
N ALA A 39 -14.91 17.08 -7.33
CA ALA A 39 -16.20 17.75 -7.52
C ALA A 39 -17.36 16.75 -7.70
N ARG A 40 -17.14 15.64 -8.42
CA ARG A 40 -18.14 14.57 -8.54
C ARG A 40 -18.36 13.83 -7.22
N ALA A 41 -17.30 13.59 -6.47
CA ALA A 41 -17.39 13.00 -5.14
C ALA A 41 -18.21 13.90 -4.21
N GLU A 42 -17.94 15.21 -4.18
CA GLU A 42 -18.68 16.21 -3.39
C GLU A 42 -20.16 16.25 -3.75
N HIS A 43 -20.50 16.30 -5.04
CA HIS A 43 -21.89 16.27 -5.49
C HIS A 43 -22.62 14.99 -5.03
N ALA A 44 -21.93 13.84 -5.02
CA ALA A 44 -22.51 12.59 -4.51
C ALA A 44 -22.83 12.63 -3.00
N LEU A 45 -22.23 13.55 -2.24
CA LEU A 45 -22.49 13.71 -0.80
C LEU A 45 -23.71 14.59 -0.48
N GLU A 46 -24.25 15.33 -1.44
CA GLU A 46 -25.32 16.35 -1.20
C GLU A 46 -26.62 15.75 -0.65
N GLY A 47 -26.90 14.47 -0.94
CA GLY A 47 -28.08 13.76 -0.45
C GLY A 47 -27.91 13.07 0.91
N LEU A 48 -26.70 13.08 1.48
CA LEU A 48 -26.40 12.38 2.74
C LEU A 48 -26.74 13.24 3.98
N PRO A 49 -26.95 12.62 5.15
CA PRO A 49 -26.98 13.33 6.41
C PRO A 49 -25.71 14.19 6.58
N ALA A 50 -25.87 15.45 7.00
CA ALA A 50 -24.79 16.43 7.05
C ALA A 50 -23.53 15.94 7.78
N LYS A 51 -23.71 15.18 8.87
CA LYS A 51 -22.61 14.58 9.63
C LYS A 51 -21.85 13.53 8.80
N GLU A 52 -22.57 12.63 8.12
CA GLU A 52 -21.97 11.58 7.28
C GLU A 52 -21.22 12.21 6.08
N ALA A 53 -21.83 13.20 5.43
CA ALA A 53 -21.19 13.95 4.34
C ALA A 53 -19.89 14.64 4.81
N ALA A 54 -19.92 15.29 5.98
CA ALA A 54 -18.75 15.96 6.54
C ALA A 54 -17.62 14.98 6.89
N GLU A 55 -17.95 13.82 7.45
CA GLU A 55 -16.98 12.76 7.75
C GLU A 55 -16.31 12.24 6.47
N ILE A 56 -17.09 11.92 5.42
CA ILE A 56 -16.53 11.44 4.15
C ILE A 56 -15.67 12.51 3.50
N ARG A 57 -16.14 13.76 3.46
CA ARG A 57 -15.38 14.89 2.93
C ARG A 57 -14.02 15.04 3.60
N ALA A 58 -13.97 14.99 4.93
CA ALA A 58 -12.72 15.09 5.69
C ALA A 58 -11.70 14.01 5.25
N LEU A 59 -12.17 12.79 5.03
CA LEU A 59 -11.32 11.70 4.54
C LEU A 59 -10.81 11.93 3.11
N LEU A 60 -11.60 12.57 2.23
CA LEU A 60 -11.22 12.86 0.84
C LEU A 60 -10.22 14.01 0.69
N ILE A 61 -10.22 14.97 1.61
CA ILE A 61 -9.34 16.15 1.53
C ILE A 61 -8.20 16.13 2.54
N SER A 62 -8.11 15.10 3.40
CA SER A 62 -7.01 14.97 4.35
C SER A 62 -5.64 15.05 3.67
N THR A 63 -4.74 15.84 4.26
CA THR A 63 -3.36 16.08 3.80
C THR A 63 -2.31 15.62 4.82
N GLY A 64 -2.74 15.16 6.00
CA GLY A 64 -1.84 14.77 7.08
C GLY A 64 -1.11 13.44 6.83
N PRO A 65 -0.33 12.97 7.81
CA PRO A 65 0.36 11.67 7.74
C PRO A 65 -0.60 10.50 7.46
N GLY A 66 -1.83 10.55 7.98
CA GLY A 66 -2.85 9.52 7.79
C GLY A 66 -3.63 9.58 6.47
N ARG A 67 -3.30 10.50 5.55
CA ARG A 67 -4.11 10.74 4.33
C ARG A 67 -4.35 9.48 3.49
N TYR A 68 -3.42 8.53 3.47
CA TYR A 68 -3.55 7.30 2.69
C TYR A 68 -4.61 6.37 3.26
N ASP A 69 -4.57 6.19 4.58
CA ASP A 69 -5.59 5.48 5.33
C ASP A 69 -6.94 6.20 5.25
N ASP A 70 -6.94 7.54 5.26
CA ASP A 70 -8.16 8.32 5.09
C ASP A 70 -8.80 8.07 3.71
N ARG A 71 -8.01 8.10 2.62
CA ARG A 71 -8.52 7.75 1.27
C ARG A 71 -9.05 6.31 1.24
N ALA A 72 -8.33 5.36 1.82
CA ALA A 72 -8.77 3.97 1.89
C ALA A 72 -10.07 3.83 2.69
N SER A 73 -10.18 4.51 3.83
CA SER A 73 -11.35 4.54 4.70
C SER A 73 -12.58 5.12 4.00
N ALA A 74 -12.41 6.20 3.23
CA ALA A 74 -13.48 6.74 2.40
C ALA A 74 -13.98 5.70 1.39
N TRP A 75 -13.06 4.98 0.74
CA TRP A 75 -13.41 3.90 -0.17
C TRP A 75 -14.17 2.78 0.55
N PHE A 76 -13.69 2.27 1.68
CA PHE A 76 -14.34 1.18 2.41
C PHE A 76 -15.75 1.55 2.89
N LYS A 77 -15.92 2.75 3.44
CA LYS A 77 -17.23 3.25 3.90
C LYS A 77 -18.27 3.35 2.77
N THR A 78 -17.83 3.55 1.53
CA THR A 78 -18.74 3.89 0.41
C THR A 78 -18.79 2.85 -0.70
N SER A 79 -17.90 1.85 -0.70
CA SER A 79 -17.74 0.87 -1.80
C SER A 79 -18.95 -0.01 -2.13
N LEU A 80 -19.90 -0.14 -1.21
CA LEU A 80 -21.14 -0.89 -1.42
C LEU A 80 -22.33 0.02 -1.80
N LYS A 81 -22.14 1.34 -1.84
CA LYS A 81 -23.17 2.34 -2.12
C LYS A 81 -22.96 2.86 -3.55
N GLU A 82 -23.82 2.43 -4.48
CA GLU A 82 -23.68 2.74 -5.91
C GLU A 82 -23.74 4.26 -6.19
N ASP A 83 -24.61 4.97 -5.48
CA ASP A 83 -24.74 6.43 -5.49
C ASP A 83 -23.45 7.14 -5.05
N LEU A 84 -22.63 6.48 -4.22
CA LEU A 84 -21.32 6.99 -3.76
C LEU A 84 -20.14 6.45 -4.58
N LYS A 85 -20.39 5.86 -5.75
CA LYS A 85 -19.30 5.47 -6.66
C LYS A 85 -18.31 6.62 -6.93
N PRO A 86 -18.73 7.88 -7.13
CA PRO A 86 -17.79 9.00 -7.32
C PRO A 86 -16.78 9.18 -6.16
N VAL A 87 -17.19 8.91 -4.91
CA VAL A 87 -16.31 8.93 -3.73
C VAL A 87 -15.24 7.86 -3.87
N THR A 88 -15.63 6.62 -4.21
CA THR A 88 -14.67 5.53 -4.41
C THR A 88 -13.75 5.74 -5.60
N ASP A 89 -14.25 6.34 -6.68
CA ASP A 89 -13.45 6.64 -7.88
C ASP A 89 -12.36 7.68 -7.54
N TYR A 90 -12.72 8.75 -6.83
CA TYR A 90 -11.75 9.74 -6.38
C TYR A 90 -10.73 9.14 -5.40
N ALA A 91 -11.18 8.38 -4.39
CA ALA A 91 -10.29 7.75 -3.40
C ALA A 91 -9.25 6.83 -4.07
N LEU A 92 -9.70 5.98 -5.01
CA LEU A 92 -8.83 5.08 -5.76
C LEU A 92 -7.86 5.85 -6.67
N ALA A 93 -8.35 6.85 -7.41
CA ALA A 93 -7.52 7.65 -8.31
C ALA A 93 -6.48 8.49 -7.56
N SER A 94 -6.85 9.04 -6.40
CA SER A 94 -5.94 9.79 -5.53
C SER A 94 -4.81 8.91 -4.99
N LEU A 95 -5.13 7.71 -4.47
CA LEU A 95 -4.13 6.74 -4.03
C LEU A 95 -3.22 6.30 -5.17
N ARG A 96 -3.80 6.05 -6.36
CA ARG A 96 -3.02 5.72 -7.56
C ARG A 96 -2.04 6.82 -7.95
N ALA A 97 -2.49 8.06 -8.00
CA ALA A 97 -1.62 9.19 -8.33
C ALA A 97 -0.44 9.32 -7.36
N MET A 98 -0.68 9.17 -6.04
CA MET A 98 0.38 9.20 -5.03
C MET A 98 1.35 8.02 -5.16
N ALA A 99 0.82 6.82 -5.46
CA ALA A 99 1.63 5.62 -5.70
C ALA A 99 2.50 5.74 -6.97
N GLU A 100 1.94 6.30 -8.05
CA GLU A 100 2.66 6.59 -9.30
C GLU A 100 3.73 7.67 -9.10
N GLY A 101 3.46 8.66 -8.23
CA GLY A 101 4.45 9.62 -7.74
C GLY A 101 5.58 9.01 -6.90
N GLY A 102 5.51 7.71 -6.62
CA GLY A 102 6.58 6.96 -5.98
C GLY A 102 6.45 6.82 -4.47
N ASP A 103 5.31 7.19 -3.88
CA ASP A 103 5.10 7.07 -2.44
C ASP A 103 4.84 5.60 -2.01
N PRO A 104 5.72 5.00 -1.19
CA PRO A 104 5.59 3.59 -0.77
C PRO A 104 4.34 3.27 0.05
N GLU A 105 3.86 4.21 0.85
CA GLU A 105 2.68 4.02 1.68
C GLU A 105 1.41 4.07 0.81
N ALA A 106 1.34 5.01 -0.13
CA ALA A 106 0.28 5.05 -1.14
C ALA A 106 0.22 3.74 -1.95
N MET A 107 1.37 3.19 -2.34
CA MET A 107 1.43 1.90 -3.04
C MET A 107 0.81 0.77 -2.22
N TYR A 108 1.05 0.75 -0.90
CA TYR A 108 0.48 -0.26 -0.01
C TYR A 108 -1.04 -0.11 0.16
N PHE A 109 -1.54 1.12 0.39
CA PHE A 109 -2.98 1.34 0.49
C PHE A 109 -3.70 1.10 -0.85
N LEU A 110 -3.07 1.44 -1.97
CA LEU A 110 -3.59 1.10 -3.30
C LEU A 110 -3.66 -0.42 -3.52
N TYR A 111 -2.62 -1.16 -3.12
CA TYR A 111 -2.65 -2.63 -3.09
C TYR A 111 -3.89 -3.13 -2.36
N PHE A 112 -4.09 -2.64 -1.13
CA PHE A 112 -5.16 -3.09 -0.26
C PHE A 112 -6.55 -2.90 -0.90
N LEU A 113 -6.78 -1.75 -1.56
CA LEU A 113 -8.02 -1.46 -2.29
C LEU A 113 -8.18 -2.35 -3.53
N LEU A 114 -7.13 -2.49 -4.35
CA LEU A 114 -7.20 -3.28 -5.58
C LEU A 114 -7.43 -4.77 -5.31
N THR A 115 -6.99 -5.29 -4.17
CA THR A 115 -7.24 -6.68 -3.78
C THR A 115 -8.63 -6.99 -3.26
N GLN A 116 -9.46 -5.97 -3.01
CA GLN A 116 -10.88 -6.19 -2.62
C GLN A 116 -11.71 -6.76 -3.77
N ARG A 117 -11.19 -6.72 -5.01
CA ARG A 117 -11.87 -7.23 -6.21
C ARG A 117 -10.96 -8.19 -6.97
N ILE A 118 -11.51 -9.34 -7.39
CA ILE A 118 -10.74 -10.37 -8.12
C ILE A 118 -10.08 -9.80 -9.37
N ALA A 119 -10.81 -8.98 -10.15
CA ALA A 119 -10.34 -8.45 -11.42
C ALA A 119 -9.09 -7.55 -11.31
N THR A 120 -8.86 -6.93 -10.15
CA THR A 120 -7.74 -6.01 -9.91
C THR A 120 -6.69 -6.57 -8.95
N GLY A 121 -6.88 -7.78 -8.44
CA GLY A 121 -6.00 -8.37 -7.42
C GLY A 121 -4.54 -8.54 -7.89
N VAL A 122 -4.33 -8.95 -9.15
CA VAL A 122 -2.98 -9.09 -9.73
C VAL A 122 -2.23 -7.76 -9.72
N GLU A 123 -2.90 -6.68 -10.13
CA GLU A 123 -2.33 -5.34 -10.10
C GLU A 123 -2.02 -4.91 -8.66
N GLY A 124 -2.94 -5.18 -7.74
CA GLY A 124 -2.74 -4.93 -6.31
C GLY A 124 -1.44 -5.55 -5.81
N PHE A 125 -1.19 -6.82 -6.09
CA PHE A 125 0.06 -7.49 -5.66
C PHE A 125 1.32 -6.89 -6.28
N GLN A 126 1.25 -6.35 -7.51
CA GLN A 126 2.38 -5.63 -8.10
C GLN A 126 2.70 -4.33 -7.34
N TRP A 127 1.68 -3.62 -6.85
CA TRP A 127 1.88 -2.43 -6.00
C TRP A 127 2.45 -2.78 -4.64
N LEU A 128 2.00 -3.88 -4.03
CA LEU A 128 2.59 -4.41 -2.80
C LEU A 128 4.10 -4.69 -2.98
N ASP A 129 4.48 -5.35 -4.08
CA ASP A 129 5.89 -5.65 -4.37
C ASP A 129 6.73 -4.39 -4.61
N LYS A 130 6.14 -3.35 -5.24
CA LYS A 130 6.81 -2.04 -5.39
C LYS A 130 7.01 -1.36 -4.04
N ALA A 131 6.00 -1.36 -3.17
CA ALA A 131 6.08 -0.80 -1.82
C ALA A 131 7.18 -1.49 -0.99
N ALA A 132 7.25 -2.83 -1.06
CA ALA A 132 8.26 -3.62 -0.36
C ALA A 132 9.68 -3.34 -0.87
N LYS A 133 9.87 -3.20 -2.20
CA LYS A 133 11.17 -2.82 -2.80
C LYS A 133 11.65 -1.43 -2.36
N ARG A 134 10.72 -0.56 -1.96
CA ARG A 134 11.00 0.77 -1.39
C ARG A 134 11.16 0.75 0.13
N GLY A 135 11.05 -0.42 0.77
CA GLY A 135 11.27 -0.58 2.21
C GLY A 135 10.07 -0.19 3.07
N TYR A 136 8.85 -0.07 2.52
CA TYR A 136 7.68 0.19 3.36
C TYR A 136 7.45 -0.97 4.34
N PRO A 137 7.48 -0.74 5.67
CA PRO A 137 7.51 -1.83 6.64
C PRO A 137 6.33 -2.81 6.49
N HIS A 138 5.10 -2.32 6.36
CA HIS A 138 3.94 -3.19 6.15
C HIS A 138 4.08 -4.07 4.89
N ALA A 139 4.57 -3.49 3.79
CA ALA A 139 4.71 -4.22 2.54
C ALA A 139 5.84 -5.26 2.61
N VAL A 140 6.95 -4.93 3.26
CA VAL A 140 8.07 -5.87 3.47
C VAL A 140 7.60 -7.08 4.28
N PHE A 141 6.83 -6.85 5.34
CA PHE A 141 6.22 -7.92 6.14
C PHE A 141 5.31 -8.82 5.29
N ASP A 142 4.34 -8.24 4.58
CA ASP A 142 3.35 -8.99 3.80
C ASP A 142 3.98 -9.78 2.63
N VAL A 143 4.93 -9.18 1.91
CA VAL A 143 5.67 -9.87 0.85
C VAL A 143 6.47 -11.02 1.42
N THR A 144 7.15 -10.83 2.56
CA THR A 144 7.92 -11.89 3.22
C THR A 144 7.02 -13.05 3.63
N LYS A 145 5.88 -12.75 4.28
CA LYS A 145 4.88 -13.76 4.66
C LYS A 145 4.38 -14.55 3.45
N ARG A 146 4.12 -13.87 2.32
CA ARG A 146 3.68 -14.50 1.08
C ARG A 146 4.76 -15.40 0.47
N GLN A 147 6.01 -14.95 0.42
CA GLN A 147 7.13 -15.69 -0.15
C GLN A 147 7.51 -16.94 0.66
N LEU A 148 7.36 -16.88 1.98
CA LEU A 148 7.69 -17.97 2.89
C LEU A 148 6.48 -18.86 3.23
N LYS A 149 5.35 -18.68 2.53
CA LYS A 149 4.19 -19.58 2.66
C LYS A 149 4.61 -21.02 2.41
N GLY A 150 4.25 -21.92 3.31
CA GLY A 150 4.65 -23.34 3.26
C GLY A 150 6.08 -23.62 3.75
N GLN A 151 6.81 -22.61 4.26
CA GLN A 151 8.13 -22.75 4.86
C GLN A 151 8.11 -22.24 6.30
N PRO A 152 7.41 -22.94 7.23
CA PRO A 152 7.09 -22.42 8.56
C PRO A 152 8.31 -22.05 9.39
N GLU A 153 9.42 -22.79 9.29
CA GLU A 153 10.65 -22.47 10.02
C GLU A 153 11.29 -21.17 9.53
N LYS A 154 11.38 -20.98 8.21
CA LYS A 154 11.93 -19.74 7.62
C LYS A 154 11.00 -18.55 7.89
N LEU A 155 9.69 -18.76 7.80
CA LEU A 155 8.70 -17.75 8.13
C LEU A 155 8.88 -17.30 9.59
N ARG A 156 8.94 -18.25 10.52
CA ARG A 156 9.15 -17.96 11.95
C ARG A 156 10.44 -17.15 12.17
N ALA A 157 11.56 -17.59 11.60
CA ALA A 157 12.83 -16.86 11.72
C ALA A 157 12.74 -15.42 11.18
N ALA A 158 12.04 -15.20 10.07
CA ALA A 158 11.81 -13.85 9.55
C ALA A 158 10.93 -13.02 10.49
N MET A 159 9.89 -13.62 11.08
CA MET A 159 9.02 -12.93 12.05
C MET A 159 9.77 -12.59 13.34
N GLU A 160 10.69 -13.44 13.81
CA GLU A 160 11.56 -13.14 14.96
C GLU A 160 12.40 -11.88 14.69
N VAL A 161 12.98 -11.75 13.50
CA VAL A 161 13.74 -10.57 13.09
C VAL A 161 12.84 -9.33 12.99
N PHE A 162 11.64 -9.44 12.44
CA PHE A 162 10.71 -8.31 12.42
C PHE A 162 10.32 -7.87 13.83
N ALA A 163 10.05 -8.81 14.74
CA ALA A 163 9.61 -8.53 16.11
C ALA A 163 10.63 -7.76 16.98
N THR A 164 11.86 -7.57 16.50
CA THR A 164 12.87 -6.69 17.14
C THR A 164 12.89 -5.27 16.58
N GLN A 165 12.10 -4.96 15.55
CA GLN A 165 12.10 -3.66 14.88
C GLN A 165 11.09 -2.71 15.50
N ASP A 166 11.48 -1.45 15.67
CA ASP A 166 10.62 -0.37 16.15
C ASP A 166 9.87 0.33 15.00
N ASN A 167 9.18 -0.47 14.18
CA ASN A 167 8.41 0.00 13.02
C ASN A 167 7.15 -0.85 12.84
N ASP A 168 6.36 -0.57 11.80
CA ASP A 168 5.10 -1.29 11.59
C ASP A 168 5.28 -2.78 11.25
N ALA A 169 6.41 -3.18 10.63
CA ALA A 169 6.69 -4.60 10.40
C ALA A 169 6.92 -5.33 11.73
N GLY A 170 7.60 -4.69 12.69
CA GLY A 170 7.73 -5.22 14.04
C GLY A 170 6.42 -5.27 14.79
N PHE A 171 5.58 -4.24 14.65
CA PHE A 171 4.22 -4.25 15.20
C PHE A 171 3.39 -5.43 14.67
N GLN A 172 3.40 -5.66 13.34
CA GLN A 172 2.71 -6.79 12.72
C GLN A 172 3.28 -8.15 13.17
N ALA A 173 4.59 -8.27 13.30
CA ALA A 173 5.22 -9.52 13.76
C ALA A 173 4.88 -9.86 15.20
N LEU A 174 4.81 -8.86 16.09
CA LEU A 174 4.37 -9.07 17.48
C LEU A 174 2.92 -9.55 17.52
N HIS A 175 2.03 -8.98 16.69
CA HIS A 175 0.66 -9.46 16.55
C HIS A 175 0.57 -10.87 15.96
N TRP A 176 1.41 -11.18 14.98
CA TRP A 176 1.50 -12.52 14.39
C TRP A 176 1.88 -13.58 15.44
N PHE A 177 2.90 -13.32 16.26
CA PHE A 177 3.26 -14.22 17.37
C PHE A 177 2.17 -14.34 18.42
N ALA A 178 1.57 -13.21 18.80
CA ALA A 178 0.48 -13.21 19.77
C ALA A 178 -0.66 -14.14 19.33
N TYR A 179 -1.10 -14.01 18.08
CA TYR A 179 -2.15 -14.84 17.50
C TYR A 179 -1.73 -16.30 17.37
N GLY A 180 -0.53 -16.56 16.84
CA GLY A 180 -0.02 -17.92 16.65
C GLY A 180 0.09 -18.70 17.96
N TYR A 181 0.60 -18.08 19.04
CA TYR A 181 0.62 -18.69 20.37
C TYR A 181 -0.77 -18.78 21.02
N GLU A 182 -1.71 -17.91 20.68
CA GLU A 182 -3.08 -18.00 21.20
C GLU A 182 -3.83 -19.20 20.58
N LYS A 183 -3.67 -19.41 19.26
CA LYS A 183 -4.41 -20.44 18.51
C LYS A 183 -3.65 -21.75 18.33
N GLY A 184 -2.35 -21.77 18.57
CA GLY A 184 -1.50 -22.92 18.21
C GLY A 184 -1.33 -23.06 16.70
N GLU A 185 -1.24 -21.94 15.98
CA GLU A 185 -1.18 -21.88 14.52
C GLU A 185 0.23 -21.50 14.02
N ASP A 186 0.44 -21.53 12.70
CA ASP A 186 1.70 -21.16 12.07
C ASP A 186 2.92 -21.97 12.58
N GLY A 187 2.66 -23.20 13.05
CA GLY A 187 3.67 -24.08 13.62
C GLY A 187 4.15 -23.64 15.01
N LEU A 188 3.37 -22.82 15.72
CA LEU A 188 3.60 -22.45 17.11
C LEU A 188 2.68 -23.28 18.03
N PRO A 189 3.16 -23.74 19.19
CA PRO A 189 2.29 -24.38 20.18
C PRO A 189 1.36 -23.34 20.80
N GLN A 190 0.22 -23.79 21.33
CA GLN A 190 -0.63 -22.93 22.14
C GLN A 190 0.09 -22.58 23.46
N ASP A 191 0.23 -21.28 23.76
CA ASP A 191 0.90 -20.76 24.96
C ASP A 191 0.32 -19.38 25.31
N ALA A 192 -0.60 -19.35 26.28
CA ALA A 192 -1.28 -18.13 26.68
C ALA A 192 -0.35 -17.07 27.30
N THR A 193 0.74 -17.51 27.94
CA THR A 193 1.73 -16.63 28.56
C THR A 193 2.51 -15.89 27.48
N LYS A 194 3.02 -16.62 26.48
CA LYS A 194 3.70 -16.00 25.34
C LYS A 194 2.77 -15.12 24.52
N ALA A 195 1.54 -15.57 24.26
CA ALA A 195 0.56 -14.76 23.56
C ALA A 195 0.33 -13.41 24.26
N THR A 196 0.29 -13.42 25.60
CA THR A 196 0.14 -12.20 26.41
C THR A 196 1.39 -11.32 26.38
N ASP A 197 2.59 -11.90 26.47
CA ASP A 197 3.86 -11.16 26.33
C ASP A 197 3.92 -10.40 25.00
N TYR A 198 3.67 -11.09 23.88
CA TYR A 198 3.66 -10.49 22.56
C TYR A 198 2.60 -9.40 22.40
N ARG A 199 1.40 -9.57 22.98
CA ARG A 199 0.37 -8.52 23.01
C ARG A 199 0.83 -7.28 23.77
N ASN A 200 1.49 -7.44 24.91
CA ASN A 200 1.98 -6.33 25.71
C ASN A 200 3.09 -5.56 24.97
N ARG A 201 4.01 -6.28 24.31
CA ARG A 201 5.04 -5.68 23.47
C ARG A 201 4.44 -4.94 22.26
N ALA A 202 3.46 -5.56 21.59
CA ALA A 202 2.74 -4.92 20.48
C ALA A 202 2.05 -3.62 20.93
N LYS A 203 1.38 -3.65 22.09
CA LYS A 203 0.75 -2.45 22.67
C LYS A 203 1.78 -1.35 22.93
N ALA A 204 2.89 -1.69 23.59
CA ALA A 204 3.95 -0.72 23.89
C ALA A 204 4.56 -0.09 22.62
N LEU A 205 4.82 -0.92 21.59
CA LEU A 205 5.30 -0.43 20.31
C LEU A 205 4.25 0.43 19.60
N GLY A 206 2.98 0.03 19.60
CA GLY A 206 1.89 0.81 19.01
C GLY A 206 1.71 2.18 19.68
N ASP A 207 1.81 2.25 21.00
CA ASP A 207 1.78 3.52 21.74
C ASP A 207 2.97 4.42 21.34
N LYS A 208 4.17 3.84 21.18
CA LYS A 208 5.37 4.55 20.71
C LYS A 208 5.22 5.08 19.27
N LEU A 209 4.73 4.24 18.36
CA LEU A 209 4.51 4.62 16.95
C LEU A 209 3.48 5.75 16.83
N ARG A 210 2.38 5.68 17.59
CA ARG A 210 1.35 6.73 17.60
C ARG A 210 1.89 8.06 18.13
N ALA A 211 2.65 8.02 19.22
CA ALA A 211 3.27 9.23 19.78
C ALA A 211 4.23 9.90 18.76
N ALA A 212 5.00 9.10 18.02
CA ALA A 212 5.88 9.59 16.97
C ALA A 212 5.12 10.20 15.78
N ALA A 213 3.94 9.67 15.44
CA ALA A 213 3.11 10.19 14.37
C ALA A 213 2.45 11.55 14.72
N THR A 214 2.11 11.78 15.99
CA THR A 214 1.52 13.04 16.45
C THR A 214 2.53 14.17 16.65
N ALA A 215 3.82 13.88 16.62
CA ALA A 215 4.90 14.84 16.85
C ALA A 215 5.46 15.48 15.57
N LYS A 216 4.95 15.09 14.40
CA LYS A 216 5.38 15.57 13.07
C LYS A 216 4.28 16.43 12.44
#